data_AF-A0A9P7VP85-F1
#
_entry.id   AF-A0A9P7VP85-F1
#
_cell.length_a   1.000
_cell.length_b   1.000
_cell.length_c   1.000
_cell.angle_alpha   90.00
_cell.angle_beta   90.00
_cell.angle_gamma   90.00
#
_symmetry.space_group_name_H-M   'P 1'
#
loop_
_entity.id
_entity.type
_entity.pdbx_description
1 polymer ?
#
loop_
_entity_poly.entity_id
_entity_poly.type
_entity_poly.pdbx_seq_one_letter_code
_entity_poly.pdbx_strand_id
1 'polypeptide(L)'
;MNEVRQERQGVIGRKRELEAEMKTNLDQEYRFKSQLQQSKDELGKLDDVEVRKFQMLYHWDRDTADAVTWYRNNKDKFRMEVFEPPYLSVNVPDRTFASAVEMAFSGNNMKTFVAQCQEDYDTLNHNINDNQVLGRKVWVTTWYRARMDRLFVPPPMERDEACANFPS
;
A
#
# COMPACT_ATOMS: atom_id res chain seq x y z
N MET A 1 59.16 34.64 -21.91
CA MET A 1 59.53 33.36 -21.24
C MET A 1 58.79 33.15 -19.90
N ASN A 2 58.55 34.21 -19.10
CA ASN A 2 57.75 34.11 -17.86
C ASN A 2 56.23 33.95 -18.10
N GLU A 3 55.67 34.64 -19.10
CA GLU A 3 54.22 34.54 -19.44
C GLU A 3 53.81 33.12 -19.83
N VAL A 4 54.57 32.46 -20.70
CA VAL A 4 54.34 31.06 -21.09
C VAL A 4 54.37 30.11 -19.88
N ARG A 5 55.17 30.43 -18.86
CA ARG A 5 55.27 29.65 -17.62
C ARG A 5 54.03 29.84 -16.73
N GLN A 6 53.53 31.07 -16.62
CA GLN A 6 52.29 31.40 -15.92
C GLN A 6 51.07 30.77 -16.61
N GLU A 7 50.99 30.87 -17.93
CA GLU A 7 49.90 30.31 -18.72
C GLU A 7 49.86 28.78 -18.60
N ARG A 8 51.03 28.12 -18.66
CA ARG A 8 51.15 26.67 -18.41
C ARG A 8 50.71 26.27 -17.01
N GLN A 9 51.02 27.07 -15.98
CA GLN A 9 50.53 26.82 -14.61
C GLN A 9 49.01 26.98 -14.51
N GLY A 10 48.43 27.99 -15.16
CA GLY A 10 46.97 28.19 -15.20
C GLY A 10 46.22 27.07 -15.95
N VAL A 11 46.82 26.49 -16.99
CA VAL A 11 46.26 25.30 -17.67
C VAL A 11 46.32 24.06 -16.78
N ILE A 12 47.43 23.86 -16.05
CA ILE A 12 47.57 22.73 -15.12
C ILE A 12 46.59 22.83 -13.94
N GLY A 13 46.36 24.04 -13.41
CA GLY A 13 45.37 24.29 -12.35
C GLY A 13 43.96 23.92 -12.79
N ARG A 14 43.51 24.44 -13.95
CA ARG A 14 42.20 24.12 -14.53
C ARG A 14 42.03 22.63 -14.83
N LYS A 15 43.10 21.97 -15.31
CA LYS A 15 43.08 20.52 -15.55
C LYS A 15 42.82 19.75 -14.24
N ARG A 16 43.46 20.14 -13.14
CA ARG A 16 43.25 19.50 -11.82
C ARG A 16 41.83 19.72 -11.27
N GLU A 17 41.28 20.92 -11.45
CA GLU A 17 39.89 21.21 -11.06
C GLU A 17 38.90 20.34 -11.86
N LEU A 18 39.06 20.27 -13.18
CA LEU A 18 38.23 19.41 -14.03
C LEU A 18 38.36 17.92 -13.67
N GLU A 19 39.57 17.45 -13.34
CA GLU A 19 39.78 16.08 -12.88
C GLU A 19 39.10 15.80 -11.53
N ALA A 20 39.12 16.76 -10.60
CA ALA A 20 38.45 16.66 -9.32
C ALA A 20 36.91 16.67 -9.45
N GLU A 21 36.39 17.51 -10.33
CA GLU A 21 34.95 17.59 -10.65
C GLU A 21 34.48 16.31 -11.35
N MET A 22 35.24 15.80 -12.32
CA MET A 22 34.96 14.53 -12.99
C MET A 22 34.92 13.38 -12.00
N LYS A 23 35.86 13.31 -11.05
CA LYS A 23 35.86 12.29 -10.00
C LYS A 23 34.61 12.39 -9.12
N THR A 24 34.23 13.61 -8.72
CA THR A 24 33.03 13.83 -7.90
C THR A 24 31.76 13.41 -8.63
N ASN A 25 31.65 13.77 -9.91
CA ASN A 25 30.51 13.38 -10.76
C ASN A 25 30.44 11.85 -10.94
N LEU A 26 31.57 11.18 -11.13
CA LEU A 26 31.62 9.72 -11.20
C LEU A 26 31.19 9.08 -9.88
N ASP A 27 31.68 9.56 -8.73
CA ASP A 27 31.29 9.06 -7.42
C ASP A 27 29.77 9.24 -7.16
N GLN A 28 29.20 10.36 -7.60
CA GLN A 28 27.75 10.58 -7.56
C GLN A 28 27.00 9.62 -8.48
N GLU A 29 27.48 9.40 -9.71
CA GLU A 29 26.88 8.48 -10.68
C GLU A 29 26.83 7.05 -10.15
N TYR A 30 27.92 6.59 -9.53
CA TYR A 30 27.97 5.29 -8.86
C TYR A 30 26.96 5.18 -7.71
N ARG A 31 26.83 6.23 -6.89
CA ARG A 31 25.84 6.25 -5.80
C ARG A 31 24.41 6.16 -6.33
N PHE A 32 24.08 6.94 -7.35
CA PHE A 32 22.75 6.92 -7.95
C PHE A 32 22.45 5.57 -8.62
N LYS A 33 23.42 4.97 -9.33
CA LYS A 33 23.27 3.63 -9.89
C LYS A 33 23.05 2.57 -8.82
N SER A 34 23.78 2.64 -7.71
CA SER A 34 23.59 1.71 -6.58
C SER A 34 22.21 1.85 -5.95
N GLN A 35 21.74 3.08 -5.73
CA GLN A 35 20.39 3.33 -5.19
C GLN A 35 19.29 2.87 -6.15
N LEU A 36 19.48 3.10 -7.46
CA LEU A 36 18.56 2.65 -8.49
C LEU A 36 18.49 1.12 -8.53
N GLN A 37 19.63 0.44 -8.44
CA GLN A 37 19.68 -1.02 -8.41
C GLN A 37 18.98 -1.56 -7.16
N GLN A 38 19.29 -1.00 -5.98
CA GLN A 38 18.63 -1.38 -4.74
C GLN A 38 17.10 -1.21 -4.81
N SER A 39 16.64 -0.07 -5.32
CA SER A 39 15.20 0.20 -5.47
C SER A 39 14.53 -0.78 -6.43
N LYS A 40 15.21 -1.16 -7.53
CA LYS A 40 14.72 -2.18 -8.46
C LYS A 40 14.65 -3.57 -7.82
N ASP A 41 15.66 -3.93 -7.03
CA ASP A 41 15.68 -5.21 -6.32
C ASP A 41 14.56 -5.27 -5.25
N GLU A 42 14.29 -4.14 -4.58
CA GLU A 42 13.18 -4.01 -3.64
C GLU A 42 11.82 -4.13 -4.33
N LEU A 43 11.62 -3.46 -5.47
CA LEU A 43 10.41 -3.59 -6.30
C LEU A 43 10.18 -5.05 -6.74
N GLY A 44 11.22 -5.73 -7.25
CA GLY A 44 11.10 -7.12 -7.66
C GLY A 44 10.71 -8.06 -6.51
N LYS A 45 11.23 -7.83 -5.31
CA LYS A 45 10.82 -8.60 -4.11
C LYS A 45 9.37 -8.36 -3.72
N LEU A 46 8.86 -7.13 -3.88
CA LEU A 46 7.46 -6.81 -3.58
C LEU A 46 6.51 -7.55 -4.55
N ASP A 47 6.81 -7.52 -5.84
CA ASP A 47 6.04 -8.24 -6.86
C ASP A 47 5.99 -9.75 -6.56
N ASP A 48 7.13 -10.35 -6.20
CA ASP A 48 7.22 -11.77 -5.82
C ASP A 48 6.33 -12.12 -4.62
N VAL A 49 6.23 -11.22 -3.64
CA VAL A 49 5.41 -11.41 -2.44
C VAL A 49 3.93 -11.29 -2.78
N GLU A 50 3.52 -10.31 -3.58
CA GLU A 50 2.13 -10.16 -4.01
C GLU A 50 1.66 -11.37 -4.82
N VAL A 51 2.45 -11.83 -5.80
CA VAL A 51 2.13 -13.02 -6.60
C VAL A 51 1.97 -14.24 -5.70
N ARG A 52 2.88 -14.43 -4.74
CA ARG A 52 2.82 -15.55 -3.80
C ARG A 52 1.57 -15.49 -2.92
N LYS A 53 1.25 -14.32 -2.36
CA LYS A 53 0.05 -14.14 -1.54
C LYS A 53 -1.23 -14.37 -2.34
N PHE A 54 -1.28 -13.90 -3.58
CA PHE A 54 -2.41 -14.14 -4.46
C PHE A 54 -2.59 -15.64 -4.76
N GLN A 55 -1.50 -16.36 -5.04
CA GLN A 55 -1.55 -17.82 -5.22
C GLN A 55 -2.00 -18.57 -3.96
N MET A 56 -1.57 -18.11 -2.78
CA MET A 56 -2.02 -18.66 -1.50
C MET A 56 -3.51 -18.38 -1.25
N LEU A 57 -3.99 -17.16 -1.56
CA LEU A 57 -5.41 -16.83 -1.49
C LEU A 57 -6.22 -17.70 -2.44
N TYR A 58 -5.74 -17.92 -3.67
CA TYR A 58 -6.41 -18.81 -4.63
C TYR A 58 -6.52 -20.26 -4.14
N HIS A 59 -5.50 -20.77 -3.43
CA HIS A 59 -5.57 -22.09 -2.80
C HIS A 59 -6.50 -22.12 -1.57
N TRP A 60 -6.52 -21.04 -0.79
CA TRP A 60 -7.33 -20.97 0.42
C TRP A 60 -8.81 -20.74 0.12
N ASP A 61 -9.12 -19.82 -0.78
CA ASP A 61 -10.47 -19.43 -1.17
C ASP A 61 -10.47 -18.94 -2.62
N ARG A 62 -10.77 -19.88 -3.53
CA ARG A 62 -10.83 -19.62 -4.96
C ARG A 62 -11.88 -18.58 -5.35
N ASP A 63 -13.02 -18.55 -4.66
CA ASP A 63 -14.10 -17.61 -4.95
C ASP A 63 -13.66 -16.18 -4.66
N THR A 64 -12.97 -15.98 -3.54
CA THR A 64 -12.39 -14.69 -3.15
C THR A 64 -11.30 -14.25 -4.14
N ALA A 65 -10.41 -15.16 -4.57
CA ALA A 65 -9.37 -14.84 -5.54
C ALA A 65 -9.92 -14.49 -6.94
N ASP A 66 -10.93 -15.22 -7.40
CA ASP A 66 -11.61 -14.92 -8.67
C ASP A 66 -12.36 -13.58 -8.58
N ALA A 67 -12.99 -13.28 -7.44
CA ALA A 67 -13.62 -11.99 -7.16
C ALA A 67 -12.61 -10.82 -7.20
N VAL A 68 -11.39 -11.01 -6.63
CA VAL A 68 -10.30 -10.02 -6.72
C VAL A 68 -9.92 -9.78 -8.18
N THR A 69 -9.75 -10.85 -8.96
CA THR A 69 -9.41 -10.76 -10.38
C THR A 69 -10.48 -10.02 -11.16
N TRP A 70 -11.75 -10.34 -10.92
CA TRP A 70 -12.88 -9.64 -11.54
C TRP A 70 -12.90 -8.17 -11.14
N TYR A 71 -12.76 -7.84 -9.85
CA TYR A 71 -12.73 -6.46 -9.37
C TYR A 71 -11.61 -5.65 -10.05
N ARG A 72 -10.39 -6.19 -10.10
CA ARG A 72 -9.24 -5.54 -10.77
C ARG A 72 -9.51 -5.23 -12.24
N ASN A 73 -10.23 -6.12 -12.94
CA ASN A 73 -10.61 -5.95 -14.35
C ASN A 73 -11.84 -5.06 -14.59
N ASN A 74 -12.55 -4.67 -13.52
CA ASN A 74 -13.81 -3.94 -13.60
C ASN A 74 -13.82 -2.70 -12.67
N LYS A 75 -12.63 -2.16 -12.37
CA LYS A 75 -12.49 -0.98 -11.47
C LYS A 75 -13.27 0.24 -11.98
N ASP A 76 -13.49 0.33 -13.28
CA ASP A 76 -14.29 1.37 -13.96
C ASP A 76 -15.78 1.35 -13.56
N LYS A 77 -16.29 0.23 -13.03
CA LYS A 77 -17.67 0.11 -12.56
C LYS A 77 -17.89 0.72 -11.17
N PHE A 78 -16.81 1.06 -10.48
CA PHE A 78 -16.85 1.57 -9.11
C PHE A 78 -16.57 3.06 -9.09
N ARG A 79 -17.27 3.77 -8.21
CA ARG A 79 -17.09 5.20 -7.99
C ARG A 79 -15.78 5.48 -7.25
N MET A 80 -15.44 4.64 -6.27
CA MET A 80 -14.21 4.72 -5.49
C MET A 80 -13.53 3.36 -5.43
N GLU A 81 -12.30 3.34 -4.94
CA GLU A 81 -11.58 2.09 -4.71
C GLU A 81 -12.29 1.26 -3.63
N VAL A 82 -12.60 0.02 -3.97
CA VAL A 82 -12.90 -1.04 -3.00
C VAL A 82 -11.57 -1.67 -2.57
N PHE A 83 -11.33 -1.72 -1.27
CA PHE A 83 -10.17 -2.39 -0.73
C PHE A 83 -10.34 -3.90 -0.84
N GLU A 84 -9.33 -4.53 -1.44
CA GLU A 84 -9.21 -5.98 -1.58
C GLU A 84 -9.02 -6.66 -0.21
N PRO A 85 -9.24 -7.99 -0.12
CA PRO A 85 -8.97 -8.78 1.07
C PRO A 85 -7.66 -8.40 1.79
N PRO A 86 -7.69 -8.08 3.09
CA PRO A 86 -6.50 -7.70 3.87
C PRO A 86 -5.36 -8.71 3.79
N TYR A 87 -5.65 -9.98 3.54
CA TYR A 87 -4.65 -11.02 3.32
C TYR A 87 -3.60 -10.65 2.25
N LEU A 88 -4.00 -9.93 1.19
CA LEU A 88 -3.10 -9.53 0.12
C LEU A 88 -2.13 -8.42 0.57
N SER A 89 -2.59 -7.47 1.37
CA SER A 89 -1.78 -6.31 1.78
C SER A 89 -1.06 -6.49 3.13
N VAL A 90 -1.58 -7.30 4.06
CA VAL A 90 -1.02 -7.42 5.40
C VAL A 90 0.37 -8.04 5.36
N ASN A 91 1.34 -7.39 6.00
CA ASN A 91 2.67 -7.94 6.19
C ASN A 91 2.98 -7.94 7.68
N VAL A 92 3.33 -9.10 8.23
CA VAL A 92 3.71 -9.22 9.64
C VAL A 92 5.23 -9.28 9.71
N PRO A 93 5.91 -8.17 10.08
CA PRO A 93 7.37 -8.10 10.04
C PRO A 93 8.05 -9.05 11.02
N ASP A 94 7.41 -9.35 12.16
CA ASP A 94 7.89 -10.30 13.16
C ASP A 94 6.90 -11.45 13.33
N ARG A 95 7.34 -12.66 12.93
CA ARG A 95 6.57 -13.90 12.98
C ARG A 95 6.11 -14.28 14.38
N THR A 96 6.76 -13.75 15.42
CA THR A 96 6.36 -13.97 16.83
C THR A 96 4.96 -13.42 17.10
N PHE A 97 4.55 -12.36 16.39
CA PHE A 97 3.21 -11.78 16.50
C PHE A 97 2.22 -12.33 15.49
N ALA A 98 2.65 -13.16 14.53
CA ALA A 98 1.77 -13.69 13.48
C ALA A 98 0.60 -14.48 14.06
N SER A 99 0.85 -15.36 15.02
CA SER A 99 -0.21 -16.13 15.68
C SER A 99 -1.19 -15.23 16.44
N ALA A 100 -0.72 -14.15 17.08
CA ALA A 100 -1.58 -13.23 17.80
C ALA A 100 -2.45 -12.40 16.84
N VAL A 101 -1.89 -11.97 15.71
CA VAL A 101 -2.61 -11.30 14.63
C VAL A 101 -3.65 -12.24 14.00
N GLU A 102 -3.26 -13.45 13.64
CA GLU A 102 -4.17 -14.48 13.10
C GLU A 102 -5.28 -14.84 14.10
N MET A 103 -5.02 -14.80 15.41
CA MET A 103 -6.05 -15.04 16.42
C MET A 103 -7.01 -13.84 16.59
N ALA A 104 -6.52 -12.62 16.37
CA ALA A 104 -7.33 -11.40 16.45
C ALA A 104 -8.25 -11.20 15.24
N PHE A 105 -7.86 -11.73 14.07
CA PHE A 105 -8.66 -11.66 12.84
C PHE A 105 -9.23 -13.03 12.49
N SER A 106 -10.56 -13.18 12.51
CA SER A 106 -11.16 -14.41 11.99
C SER A 106 -10.71 -14.64 10.54
N GLY A 107 -10.57 -15.89 10.10
CA GLY A 107 -10.19 -16.21 8.72
C GLY A 107 -11.12 -15.58 7.67
N ASN A 108 -12.37 -15.27 8.03
CA ASN A 108 -13.28 -14.52 7.18
C ASN A 108 -12.94 -13.03 7.09
N ASN A 109 -12.47 -12.40 8.17
CA ASN A 109 -12.07 -10.98 8.17
C ASN A 109 -10.90 -10.73 7.20
N MET A 110 -9.99 -11.70 7.08
CA MET A 110 -8.85 -11.62 6.14
C MET A 110 -9.26 -11.71 4.66
N LYS A 111 -10.48 -12.19 4.39
CA LYS A 111 -11.06 -12.36 3.05
C LYS A 111 -12.09 -11.27 2.70
N THR A 112 -12.33 -10.33 3.60
CA THR A 112 -13.38 -9.32 3.44
C THR A 112 -12.97 -8.21 2.48
N PHE A 113 -13.81 -7.92 1.49
CA PHE A 113 -13.73 -6.69 0.71
C PHE A 113 -14.31 -5.52 1.48
N VAL A 114 -13.65 -4.37 1.45
CA VAL A 114 -14.12 -3.15 2.14
C VAL A 114 -14.40 -2.05 1.13
N ALA A 115 -15.66 -1.67 1.00
CA ALA A 115 -16.06 -0.54 0.16
C ALA A 115 -16.04 0.77 0.96
N GLN A 116 -15.74 1.88 0.28
CA GLN A 116 -15.68 3.21 0.88
C GLN A 116 -17.05 3.92 0.89
N CYS A 117 -17.98 3.51 0.03
CA CYS A 117 -19.37 3.99 0.03
C CYS A 117 -20.37 2.86 -0.17
N GLN A 118 -21.65 3.19 0.08
CA GLN A 118 -22.78 2.28 -0.07
C GLN A 118 -22.94 1.83 -1.54
N GLU A 119 -22.78 2.75 -2.49
CA GLU A 119 -22.99 2.46 -3.92
C GLU A 119 -22.00 1.42 -4.44
N ASP A 120 -20.73 1.49 -4.04
CA ASP A 120 -19.71 0.51 -4.42
C ASP A 120 -19.91 -0.83 -3.71
N TYR A 121 -20.37 -0.80 -2.44
CA TYR A 121 -20.75 -1.99 -1.70
C TYR A 121 -21.90 -2.74 -2.38
N ASP A 122 -22.94 -2.02 -2.80
CA ASP A 122 -24.10 -2.59 -3.49
C ASP A 122 -23.69 -3.12 -4.87
N THR A 123 -22.86 -2.36 -5.60
CA THR A 123 -22.33 -2.77 -6.91
C THR A 123 -21.53 -4.07 -6.80
N LEU A 124 -20.68 -4.20 -5.78
CA LEU A 124 -19.89 -5.40 -5.55
C LEU A 124 -20.76 -6.61 -5.24
N ASN A 125 -21.72 -6.48 -4.31
CA ASN A 125 -22.63 -7.57 -3.95
C ASN A 125 -23.51 -7.98 -5.14
N HIS A 126 -24.08 -7.01 -5.85
CA HIS A 126 -24.95 -7.25 -6.98
C HIS A 126 -24.23 -8.03 -8.09
N ASN A 127 -23.00 -7.66 -8.42
CA ASN A 127 -22.25 -8.35 -9.47
C ASN A 127 -21.76 -9.73 -9.00
N ILE A 128 -21.09 -9.80 -7.84
CA ILE A 128 -20.38 -11.00 -7.42
C ILE A 128 -21.32 -12.00 -6.74
N ASN A 129 -22.06 -11.56 -5.73
CA ASN A 129 -22.86 -12.44 -4.88
C ASN A 129 -24.23 -12.77 -5.52
N ASP A 130 -24.84 -11.84 -6.25
CA ASP A 130 -26.19 -12.03 -6.81
C ASP A 130 -26.17 -12.49 -8.28
N ASN A 131 -25.47 -11.77 -9.17
CA ASN A 131 -25.52 -11.99 -10.63
C ASN A 131 -24.55 -13.06 -11.15
N GLN A 132 -23.73 -13.67 -10.29
CA GLN A 132 -22.82 -14.74 -10.67
C GLN A 132 -21.92 -14.37 -11.86
N VAL A 133 -21.35 -13.15 -11.87
CA VAL A 133 -20.43 -12.69 -12.94
C VAL A 133 -19.21 -13.59 -13.13
N LEU A 134 -18.93 -14.48 -12.17
CA LEU A 134 -17.89 -15.51 -12.22
C LEU A 134 -18.37 -16.84 -12.86
N GLY A 135 -19.57 -16.88 -13.44
CA GLY A 135 -20.17 -18.06 -14.08
C GLY A 135 -20.69 -19.12 -13.11
N ARG A 136 -20.60 -18.88 -11.80
CA ARG A 136 -21.08 -19.75 -10.73
C ARG A 136 -21.57 -18.92 -9.55
N LYS A 137 -22.40 -19.51 -8.71
CA LYS A 137 -22.77 -18.91 -7.42
C LYS A 137 -21.55 -18.89 -6.51
N VAL A 138 -21.13 -17.69 -6.13
CA VAL A 138 -20.06 -17.44 -5.17
C VAL A 138 -20.60 -16.61 -4.01
N TRP A 139 -19.91 -16.65 -2.88
CA TRP A 139 -20.19 -15.77 -1.76
C TRP A 139 -18.90 -15.19 -1.22
N VAL A 140 -18.72 -13.89 -1.43
CA VAL A 140 -17.61 -13.15 -0.83
C VAL A 140 -18.11 -12.24 0.28
N THR A 141 -17.37 -12.18 1.37
CA THR A 141 -17.68 -11.26 2.47
C THR A 141 -17.35 -9.84 2.01
N THR A 142 -18.36 -8.98 2.05
CA THR A 142 -18.22 -7.57 1.73
C THR A 142 -18.62 -6.77 2.97
N TRP A 143 -17.97 -5.62 3.17
CA TRP A 143 -18.29 -4.73 4.28
C TRP A 143 -18.24 -3.27 3.85
N TYR A 144 -19.15 -2.49 4.40
CA TYR A 144 -19.17 -1.04 4.30
C TYR A 144 -19.64 -0.47 5.64
N ARG A 145 -18.97 0.58 6.10
CA ARG A 145 -19.42 1.34 7.26
C ARG A 145 -20.35 2.45 6.82
N ALA A 146 -21.65 2.26 7.02
CA ALA A 146 -22.60 3.35 6.88
C ALA A 146 -22.16 4.55 7.73
N ARG A 147 -22.23 5.77 7.16
CA ARG A 147 -21.98 7.00 7.90
C ARG A 147 -23.04 7.11 9.01
N MET A 148 -22.67 6.69 10.21
CA MET A 148 -23.51 6.81 11.39
C MET A 148 -23.14 8.09 12.12
N ASP A 149 -23.80 9.20 11.75
CA ASP A 149 -23.62 10.50 12.42
C ASP A 149 -23.90 10.41 13.94
N ARG A 150 -24.71 9.43 14.36
CA ARG A 150 -25.03 9.14 15.77
C ARG A 150 -23.94 8.44 16.59
N LEU A 151 -22.90 7.90 15.95
CA LEU A 151 -21.77 7.24 16.64
C LEU A 151 -20.61 8.19 16.93
N PHE A 152 -20.70 9.45 16.50
CA PHE A 152 -19.86 10.51 17.05
C PHE A 152 -20.28 10.69 18.50
N VAL A 153 -19.61 9.97 19.40
CA VAL A 153 -19.60 10.33 20.81
C VAL A 153 -19.09 11.77 20.82
N PRO A 154 -19.86 12.75 21.33
CA PRO A 154 -19.32 14.08 21.49
C PRO A 154 -18.02 13.98 22.30
N PRO A 155 -17.03 14.85 22.03
CA PRO A 155 -15.80 14.85 22.82
C PRO A 155 -16.15 14.83 24.31
N PRO A 156 -15.36 14.09 25.14
CA PRO A 156 -15.67 13.96 26.55
C PRO A 156 -15.87 15.35 27.15
N MET A 157 -17.02 15.54 27.81
CA MET A 157 -17.46 16.80 28.38
C MET A 157 -16.34 17.41 29.25
N GLU A 158 -16.10 18.72 29.09
CA GLU A 158 -15.13 19.48 29.88
C GLU A 158 -15.45 19.33 31.38
N ARG A 159 -14.41 19.27 32.24
CA ARG A 159 -14.58 18.96 33.67
C ARG A 159 -15.56 19.89 34.38
N ASP A 160 -15.60 21.15 33.97
CA ASP A 160 -16.47 22.17 34.58
C ASP A 160 -17.95 21.95 34.21
N GLU A 161 -18.24 21.45 33.00
CA GLU A 161 -19.59 21.10 32.56
C GLU A 161 -20.08 19.79 33.19
N ALA A 162 -19.18 18.86 33.49
CA ALA A 162 -19.52 17.61 34.18
C ALA A 162 -19.95 17.86 35.64
N CYS A 163 -19.27 18.78 36.33
CA CYS A 163 -19.62 19.19 37.70
C CYS A 163 -20.98 19.92 37.78
N ALA A 164 -21.37 20.65 36.74
CA ALA A 164 -22.65 21.38 36.71
C ALA A 164 -23.86 20.45 36.46
N ASN A 165 -23.67 19.37 35.69
CA ASN A 165 -24.75 18.47 35.28
C ASN A 165 -25.03 17.31 36.25
N PHE A 166 -24.08 17.00 37.14
CA PHE A 166 -24.23 15.93 38.15
C PHE A 166 -23.75 16.42 39.52
N PRO A 167 -24.52 17.30 40.21
CA PRO A 167 -24.18 17.70 41.56
C PRO A 167 -24.35 16.50 42.52
N SER A 168 -23.38 16.34 43.42
CA SER A 168 -23.31 15.32 44.47
C SER A 168 -24.44 15.42 45.49
#